data_AF-A0A9Q0BMH8-F1
#
_entry.id   AF-A0A9Q0BMH8-F1
#
_cell.length_a   1.000
_cell.length_b   1.000
_cell.length_c   1.000
_cell.angle_alpha   90.00
_cell.angle_beta   90.00
_cell.angle_gamma   90.00
#
_symmetry.space_group_name_H-M   'P 1'
#
loop_
_entity.id
_entity.type
_entity.pdbx_description
1 polymer ?
#
loop_
_entity_poly.entity_id
_entity_poly.type
_entity_poly.pdbx_seq_one_letter_code
_entity_poly.pdbx_strand_id
1 'polypeptide(L)'
;MQTRLILILLALAPLVLAKKFKEEEKPAWAKKDIRDYSEADLERLLDQWEEDEEPLEADELPEHLRPQPKLDLSNLDSKNPEDLLKISKKGRTLMTFVSVTGNPTREEGDAITKLWQTSLWNNHIQAERYMTAPVNRVVLRLLCSCATKKMSVQAKIGPSILNADLSNLAEESQKLLDNGADYLHLDVMDGTFVPNLTFGHPMVKSLRNKIKTAFFETHMMVQNPEQWISPMADAGVNLYTFHIEPVEDVCKVSRLVQESGMKVGLAIKPGTEVKALEKYMSIADVVLVMTVEPGFGGQSFMADMMSKVEWLRESYPNLDIEVDGGVGPKTIECCAKAGANMIVSGTAVVGASDQRQVMKDMRDVVKSYLK
;
A
#
# COMPACT_ATOMS: atom_id res chain seq x y z
N MET A 1 66.79 32.29 -36.30
CA MET A 1 66.51 31.09 -37.13
C MET A 1 65.46 30.29 -36.38
N GLN A 2 64.20 30.34 -36.82
CA GLN A 2 63.50 29.20 -37.48
C GLN A 2 63.40 27.98 -36.55
N THR A 3 62.25 27.41 -36.15
CA THR A 3 60.87 27.51 -36.64
C THR A 3 59.97 26.73 -35.66
N ARG A 4 58.78 27.25 -35.36
CA ARG A 4 57.50 26.56 -35.04
C ARG A 4 57.49 25.37 -34.06
N LEU A 5 56.94 25.58 -32.86
CA LEU A 5 56.28 24.54 -32.07
C LEU A 5 54.97 25.10 -31.48
N ILE A 6 53.87 24.94 -32.22
CA ILE A 6 52.50 25.03 -31.73
C ILE A 6 51.90 23.66 -32.01
N LEU A 7 51.41 22.96 -30.99
CA LEU A 7 50.19 22.13 -31.00
C LEU A 7 50.09 21.40 -29.65
N ILE A 8 49.15 21.75 -28.78
CA ILE A 8 47.78 21.18 -28.62
C ILE A 8 47.73 20.15 -27.48
N LEU A 9 47.05 20.57 -26.40
CA LEU A 9 46.47 19.70 -25.36
C LEU A 9 45.53 18.68 -26.03
N LEU A 10 45.87 17.40 -25.95
CA LEU A 10 44.98 16.30 -26.30
C LEU A 10 44.18 15.89 -25.06
N ALA A 11 42.90 16.27 -25.05
CA ALA A 11 41.90 15.72 -24.16
C ALA A 11 41.67 14.23 -24.49
N LEU A 12 41.80 13.38 -23.49
CA LEU A 12 41.37 11.98 -23.51
C LEU A 12 39.84 11.93 -23.52
N ALA A 13 39.25 11.57 -24.66
CA ALA A 13 37.91 11.00 -24.75
C ALA A 13 38.05 9.59 -25.33
N PRO A 14 37.56 8.53 -24.66
CA PRO A 14 37.54 7.21 -25.28
C PRO A 14 36.52 7.21 -26.41
N LEU A 15 36.99 7.20 -27.66
CA LEU A 15 36.17 6.80 -28.80
C LEU A 15 35.80 5.33 -28.60
N VAL A 16 34.51 5.07 -28.36
CA VAL A 16 33.92 3.75 -28.60
C VAL A 16 34.01 3.51 -30.10
N LEU A 17 35.03 2.75 -30.54
CA LEU A 17 35.04 2.15 -31.86
C LEU A 17 33.94 1.08 -31.88
N ALA A 18 32.74 1.46 -32.30
CA ALA A 18 31.77 0.50 -32.79
C ALA A 18 32.40 -0.20 -33.99
N LYS A 19 32.69 -1.49 -33.81
CA LYS A 19 33.22 -2.38 -34.84
C LYS A 19 32.20 -2.39 -35.99
N LYS A 20 32.47 -1.65 -37.07
CA LYS A 20 31.63 -1.65 -38.27
C LYS A 20 31.67 -3.08 -38.82
N PHE A 21 30.55 -3.80 -38.71
CA PHE A 21 30.37 -5.11 -39.32
C PHE A 21 30.67 -5.00 -40.83
N LYS A 22 31.42 -5.96 -41.37
CA LYS A 22 31.77 -5.99 -42.79
C LYS A 22 30.48 -6.10 -43.62
N GLU A 23 30.33 -5.18 -44.58
CA GLU A 23 29.32 -5.22 -45.62
C GLU A 23 29.59 -6.40 -46.57
N GLU A 24 29.23 -7.61 -46.17
CA GLU A 24 29.04 -8.71 -47.12
C GLU A 24 27.58 -8.66 -47.59
N GLU A 25 27.42 -8.04 -48.76
CA GLU A 25 26.26 -7.95 -49.67
C GLU A 25 24.85 -8.01 -49.06
N LYS A 26 24.38 -6.88 -48.51
CA LYS A 26 22.94 -6.68 -48.29
C LYS A 26 22.18 -6.90 -49.61
N PRO A 27 21.11 -7.71 -49.61
CA PRO A 27 20.32 -7.99 -50.82
C PRO A 27 19.70 -6.70 -51.37
N ALA A 28 19.49 -6.65 -52.69
CA ALA A 28 19.14 -5.41 -53.41
C ALA A 28 17.88 -4.69 -52.89
N TRP A 29 16.94 -5.41 -52.26
CA TRP A 29 15.73 -4.86 -51.65
C TRP A 29 16.02 -4.03 -50.38
N ALA A 30 17.02 -4.43 -49.59
CA ALA A 30 17.41 -3.76 -48.34
C ALA A 30 18.27 -2.48 -48.56
N LYS A 31 18.49 -2.11 -49.83
CA LYS A 31 19.18 -0.88 -50.26
C LYS A 31 18.21 0.23 -50.71
N LYS A 32 16.91 -0.04 -50.72
CA LYS A 32 15.89 0.97 -51.01
C LYS A 32 15.83 2.00 -49.86
N ASP A 33 15.33 3.20 -50.15
CA ASP A 33 14.97 4.15 -49.09
C ASP A 33 13.76 3.61 -48.33
N ILE A 34 13.73 3.78 -47.00
CA ILE A 34 12.64 3.30 -46.12
C ILE A 34 11.26 3.78 -46.58
N ARG A 35 11.18 4.93 -47.25
CA ARG A 35 9.90 5.49 -47.75
C ARG A 35 9.35 4.78 -48.99
N ASP A 36 10.17 3.98 -49.66
CA ASP A 36 9.83 3.27 -50.90
C ASP A 36 9.63 1.76 -50.68
N TYR A 37 9.47 1.33 -49.42
CA TYR A 37 9.27 -0.07 -49.08
C TYR A 37 7.85 -0.49 -49.45
N SER A 38 7.74 -1.54 -50.26
CA SER A 38 6.46 -2.20 -50.52
C SER A 38 6.09 -3.13 -49.36
N GLU A 39 4.83 -3.53 -49.27
CA GLU A 39 4.39 -4.51 -48.26
C GLU A 39 5.22 -5.80 -48.30
N ALA A 40 5.59 -6.26 -49.50
CA ALA A 40 6.46 -7.43 -49.65
C ALA A 40 7.91 -7.20 -49.20
N ASP A 41 8.39 -5.94 -49.18
CA ASP A 41 9.71 -5.61 -48.61
C ASP A 41 9.63 -5.55 -47.07
N LEU A 42 8.50 -5.10 -46.51
CA LEU A 42 8.26 -5.07 -45.06
C LEU A 42 8.10 -6.47 -44.47
N GLU A 43 7.37 -7.36 -45.16
CA GLU A 43 7.17 -8.75 -44.75
C GLU A 43 8.50 -9.52 -44.71
N ARG A 44 9.36 -9.33 -45.72
CA ARG A 44 10.72 -9.91 -45.71
C ARG A 44 11.62 -9.35 -44.62
N LEU A 45 11.41 -8.10 -44.24
CA LEU A 45 12.16 -7.47 -43.16
C LEU A 45 11.74 -8.03 -41.81
N LEU A 46 10.44 -8.31 -41.63
CA LEU A 46 9.91 -9.03 -40.49
C LEU A 46 10.46 -10.45 -40.42
N ASP A 47 10.42 -11.21 -41.51
CA ASP A 47 10.97 -12.58 -41.58
C ASP A 47 12.46 -12.59 -41.19
N GLN A 48 13.24 -11.62 -41.70
CA GLN A 48 14.66 -11.51 -41.36
C GLN A 48 14.88 -11.10 -39.89
N TRP A 49 13.99 -10.29 -39.32
CA TRP A 49 14.03 -9.93 -37.91
C TRP A 49 13.69 -11.12 -37.00
N GLU A 50 12.75 -11.97 -37.42
CA GLU A 50 12.40 -13.21 -36.71
C GLU A 50 13.51 -14.28 -36.84
N GLU A 51 14.21 -14.35 -37.97
CA GLU A 51 15.35 -15.26 -38.17
C GLU A 51 16.61 -14.86 -37.37
N ASP A 52 16.83 -13.56 -37.15
CA ASP A 52 17.97 -13.01 -36.40
C ASP A 52 17.70 -12.89 -34.87
N GLU A 53 16.50 -13.23 -34.38
CA GLU A 53 16.24 -13.38 -32.94
C GLU A 53 16.96 -14.63 -32.41
N GLU A 54 18.14 -14.45 -31.79
CA GLU A 54 18.80 -15.52 -31.06
C GLU A 54 17.82 -16.13 -30.02
N PRO A 55 17.67 -17.46 -29.97
CA PRO A 55 16.77 -18.08 -29.01
C PRO A 55 17.19 -17.70 -27.59
N LEU A 56 16.28 -17.10 -26.83
CA LEU A 56 16.53 -16.71 -25.44
C LEU A 56 17.10 -17.89 -24.64
N GLU A 57 18.18 -17.65 -23.89
CA GLU A 57 18.72 -18.67 -22.98
C GLU A 57 17.63 -19.09 -21.95
N ALA A 58 17.70 -20.33 -21.47
CA ALA A 58 16.61 -20.95 -20.72
C ALA A 58 16.25 -20.23 -19.40
N ASP A 59 17.15 -19.41 -18.89
CA ASP A 59 17.02 -18.53 -17.72
C ASP A 59 16.54 -17.11 -18.05
N GLU A 60 16.58 -16.70 -19.31
CA GLU A 60 16.02 -15.45 -19.83
C GLU A 60 14.60 -15.61 -20.38
N LEU A 61 14.14 -16.85 -20.62
CA LEU A 61 12.76 -17.12 -21.01
C LEU A 61 11.74 -16.53 -20.01
N PRO A 62 10.59 -16.02 -20.47
CA PRO A 62 9.47 -15.67 -19.61
C PRO A 62 9.10 -16.81 -18.65
N GLU A 63 8.70 -16.49 -17.41
CA GLU A 63 8.51 -17.45 -16.31
C GLU A 63 7.58 -18.64 -16.67
N HIS A 64 6.65 -18.46 -17.60
CA HIS A 64 5.72 -19.48 -18.07
C HIS A 64 6.30 -20.48 -19.09
N LEU A 65 7.45 -20.19 -19.71
CA LEU A 65 8.13 -21.04 -20.71
C LEU A 65 9.34 -21.81 -20.14
N ARG A 66 9.71 -21.56 -18.88
CA ARG A 66 10.86 -22.24 -18.25
C ARG A 66 10.52 -23.70 -17.87
N PRO A 67 11.39 -24.68 -18.17
CA PRO A 67 11.21 -26.04 -17.71
C PRO A 67 11.29 -26.08 -16.17
N GLN A 68 10.26 -26.64 -15.55
CA GLN A 68 10.14 -26.64 -14.09
C GLN A 68 11.17 -27.59 -13.47
N PRO A 69 11.91 -27.18 -12.42
CA PRO A 69 12.79 -28.10 -11.72
C PRO A 69 11.97 -29.23 -11.08
N LYS A 70 12.44 -30.46 -11.23
CA LYS A 70 11.81 -31.64 -10.62
C LYS A 70 11.92 -31.55 -9.10
N LEU A 71 10.77 -31.59 -8.42
CA LEU A 71 10.70 -31.63 -6.96
C LEU A 71 11.14 -33.00 -6.46
N ASP A 72 12.17 -33.04 -5.62
CA ASP A 72 12.51 -34.24 -4.85
C ASP A 72 11.61 -34.30 -3.61
N LEU A 73 10.68 -35.26 -3.60
CA LEU A 73 9.65 -35.44 -2.58
C LEU A 73 10.05 -36.46 -1.51
N SER A 74 11.29 -36.96 -1.53
CA SER A 74 11.74 -38.06 -0.68
C SER A 74 11.90 -37.71 0.81
N ASN A 75 12.01 -36.42 1.16
CA ASN A 75 12.30 -35.95 2.53
C ASN A 75 11.16 -35.16 3.20
N LEU A 76 9.91 -35.36 2.77
CA LEU A 76 8.75 -34.61 3.27
C LEU A 76 8.10 -35.25 4.49
N ASP A 77 8.14 -34.58 5.63
CA ASP A 77 7.25 -34.89 6.76
C ASP A 77 5.92 -34.13 6.62
N SER A 78 4.88 -34.86 6.21
CA SER A 78 3.50 -34.37 6.04
C SER A 78 2.85 -33.81 7.32
N LYS A 79 3.49 -33.93 8.49
CA LYS A 79 2.98 -33.44 9.77
C LYS A 79 3.44 -32.02 10.13
N ASN A 80 4.42 -31.45 9.42
CA ASN A 80 4.92 -30.11 9.69
C ASN A 80 4.36 -29.07 8.69
N PRO A 81 3.51 -28.12 9.13
CA PRO A 81 2.94 -27.10 8.24
C PRO A 81 4.00 -26.14 7.65
N GLU A 82 5.12 -25.92 8.34
CA GLU A 82 6.18 -25.03 7.83
C GLU A 82 6.96 -25.65 6.65
N ASP A 83 7.14 -26.97 6.65
CA ASP A 83 7.86 -27.65 5.56
C ASP A 83 7.00 -27.77 4.29
N LEU A 84 5.67 -27.85 4.45
CA LEU A 84 4.71 -27.69 3.34
C LEU A 84 4.77 -26.27 2.74
N LEU A 85 4.93 -25.24 3.58
CA LEU A 85 5.06 -23.84 3.13
C LEU A 85 6.37 -23.58 2.39
N LYS A 86 7.47 -24.24 2.77
CA LYS A 86 8.77 -24.12 2.07
C LYS A 86 8.72 -24.61 0.63
N ILE A 87 7.92 -25.64 0.35
CA ILE A 87 7.72 -26.18 -1.01
C ILE A 87 6.81 -25.30 -1.84
N SER A 88 5.87 -24.61 -1.19
CA SER A 88 4.90 -23.70 -1.82
C SER A 88 5.47 -22.34 -2.26
N LYS A 89 6.78 -22.23 -2.53
CA LYS A 89 7.41 -20.96 -2.93
C LYS A 89 6.97 -20.50 -4.33
N LYS A 90 6.47 -19.25 -4.36
CA LYS A 90 6.15 -18.34 -5.48
C LYS A 90 5.21 -18.86 -6.57
N GLY A 91 3.98 -18.32 -6.57
CA GLY A 91 3.07 -18.33 -7.72
C GLY A 91 2.42 -19.68 -8.06
N ARG A 92 2.70 -20.74 -7.32
CA ARG A 92 2.14 -22.06 -7.58
C ARG A 92 0.84 -22.26 -6.81
N THR A 93 -0.21 -22.61 -7.53
CA THR A 93 -1.44 -23.13 -6.92
C THR A 93 -1.12 -24.48 -6.29
N LEU A 94 -1.33 -24.64 -4.99
CA LEU A 94 -1.18 -25.93 -4.31
C LEU A 94 -2.56 -26.59 -4.22
N MET A 95 -2.68 -27.79 -4.79
CA MET A 95 -3.85 -28.63 -4.62
C MET A 95 -3.58 -29.62 -3.49
N THR A 96 -4.35 -29.53 -2.40
CA THR A 96 -4.24 -30.46 -1.28
C THR A 96 -5.54 -31.23 -1.10
N PHE A 97 -5.41 -32.50 -0.70
CA PHE A 97 -6.53 -33.37 -0.35
C PHE A 97 -6.68 -33.39 1.17
N VAL A 98 -7.79 -32.87 1.67
CA VAL A 98 -8.12 -32.93 3.09
C VAL A 98 -9.20 -33.99 3.28
N SER A 99 -8.89 -34.99 4.11
CA SER A 99 -9.85 -35.99 4.54
C SER A 99 -10.26 -35.74 5.99
N VAL A 100 -11.56 -35.68 6.24
CA VAL A 100 -12.08 -35.58 7.60
C VAL A 100 -12.19 -36.99 8.18
N THR A 101 -11.52 -37.24 9.30
CA THR A 101 -11.59 -38.51 10.04
C THR A 101 -12.94 -38.67 10.72
N GLY A 102 -13.46 -39.91 10.83
CA GLY A 102 -14.70 -40.21 11.55
C GLY A 102 -15.95 -40.45 10.70
N ASN A 103 -15.83 -40.65 9.37
CA ASN A 103 -16.96 -40.89 8.46
C ASN A 103 -18.12 -39.87 8.63
N PRO A 104 -17.85 -38.56 8.55
CA PRO A 104 -18.91 -37.55 8.69
C PRO A 104 -19.93 -37.67 7.56
N THR A 105 -21.16 -37.25 7.84
CA THR A 105 -22.17 -37.02 6.80
C THR A 105 -21.73 -35.90 5.86
N ARG A 106 -22.35 -35.80 4.68
CA ARG A 106 -21.99 -34.77 3.68
C ARG A 106 -22.13 -33.35 4.22
N GLU A 107 -23.14 -33.10 5.04
CA GLU A 107 -23.41 -31.79 5.65
C GLU A 107 -22.38 -31.45 6.74
N GLU A 108 -22.01 -32.43 7.58
CA GLU A 108 -20.97 -32.25 8.59
C GLU A 108 -19.59 -32.02 7.97
N GLY A 109 -19.25 -32.77 6.91
CA GLY A 109 -18.02 -32.55 6.15
C GLY A 109 -17.96 -31.16 5.50
N ASP A 110 -19.09 -30.66 4.99
CA ASP A 110 -19.20 -29.32 4.43
C ASP A 110 -18.99 -28.24 5.51
N ALA A 111 -19.64 -28.38 6.66
CA ALA A 111 -19.52 -27.45 7.79
C ALA A 111 -18.09 -27.37 8.35
N ILE A 112 -17.46 -28.52 8.58
CA ILE A 112 -16.08 -28.60 9.10
C ILE A 112 -15.09 -27.97 8.11
N THR A 113 -15.22 -28.30 6.82
CA THR A 113 -14.30 -27.80 5.80
C THR A 113 -14.52 -26.31 5.52
N LYS A 114 -15.74 -25.79 5.72
CA LYS A 114 -16.04 -24.35 5.68
C LYS A 114 -15.40 -23.60 6.85
N LEU A 115 -15.47 -24.14 8.08
CA LEU A 115 -14.77 -23.56 9.23
C LEU A 115 -13.25 -23.49 9.00
N TRP A 116 -12.68 -24.56 8.42
CA TRP A 116 -11.27 -24.61 8.07
C TRP A 116 -10.90 -23.59 6.99
N GLN A 117 -11.74 -23.44 5.95
CA GLN A 117 -11.56 -22.40 4.92
C GLN A 117 -11.58 -20.99 5.51
N THR A 118 -12.51 -20.68 6.41
CA THR A 118 -12.54 -19.39 7.12
C THR A 118 -11.27 -19.17 7.93
N SER A 119 -10.75 -20.21 8.59
CA SER A 119 -9.47 -20.14 9.32
C SER A 119 -8.29 -19.83 8.40
N LEU A 120 -8.26 -20.40 7.19
CA LEU A 120 -7.25 -20.08 6.18
C LEU A 120 -7.34 -18.62 5.71
N TRP A 121 -8.55 -18.11 5.48
CA TRP A 121 -8.74 -16.69 5.12
C TRP A 121 -8.29 -15.74 6.22
N ASN A 122 -8.55 -16.07 7.50
CA ASN A 122 -8.07 -15.28 8.63
C ASN A 122 -6.53 -15.25 8.71
N ASN A 123 -5.84 -16.24 8.14
CA ASN A 123 -4.39 -16.29 8.02
C ASN A 123 -3.88 -15.78 6.66
N HIS A 124 -4.71 -15.02 5.92
CA HIS A 124 -4.39 -14.47 4.60
C HIS A 124 -4.06 -15.52 3.53
N ILE A 125 -4.54 -16.75 3.67
CA ILE A 125 -4.41 -17.81 2.68
C ILE A 125 -5.73 -17.92 1.91
N GLN A 126 -5.72 -17.55 0.62
CA GLN A 126 -6.89 -17.74 -0.23
C GLN A 126 -7.03 -19.22 -0.61
N ALA A 127 -8.20 -19.80 -0.33
CA ALA A 127 -8.49 -21.20 -0.64
C ALA A 127 -9.85 -21.33 -1.36
N GLU A 128 -9.88 -22.02 -2.49
CA GLU A 128 -11.11 -22.48 -3.14
C GLU A 128 -11.38 -23.94 -2.76
N ARG A 129 -12.66 -24.26 -2.51
CA ARG A 129 -13.08 -25.55 -1.98
C ARG A 129 -13.90 -26.33 -3.00
N TYR A 130 -13.48 -27.57 -3.27
CA TYR A 130 -14.16 -28.50 -4.16
C TYR A 130 -14.48 -29.80 -3.42
N MET A 131 -15.77 -30.10 -3.27
CA MET A 131 -16.21 -31.37 -2.71
C MET A 131 -15.96 -32.49 -3.72
N THR A 132 -15.32 -33.57 -3.31
CA THR A 132 -15.11 -34.76 -4.15
C THR A 132 -15.94 -35.94 -3.67
N ALA A 133 -16.23 -36.88 -4.56
CA ALA A 133 -16.76 -38.19 -4.19
C ALA A 133 -15.57 -39.16 -4.04
N PRO A 134 -15.44 -39.92 -2.93
CA PRO A 134 -16.39 -40.12 -1.83
C PRO A 134 -16.45 -38.97 -0.79
N VAL A 135 -17.57 -38.92 -0.05
CA VAL A 135 -18.07 -37.82 0.83
C VAL A 135 -17.06 -37.29 1.86
N ASN A 136 -16.02 -38.06 2.17
CA ASN A 136 -15.02 -37.75 3.19
C ASN A 136 -13.78 -37.02 2.65
N ARG A 137 -13.74 -36.63 1.38
CA ARG A 137 -12.59 -35.93 0.77
C ARG A 137 -12.98 -34.59 0.16
N VAL A 138 -12.25 -33.55 0.54
CA VAL A 138 -12.35 -32.21 -0.03
C VAL A 138 -11.03 -31.84 -0.66
N VAL A 139 -11.09 -31.34 -1.88
CA VAL A 139 -9.95 -30.76 -2.56
C VAL A 139 -9.94 -29.28 -2.27
N LEU A 140 -8.84 -28.81 -1.71
CA LEU A 140 -8.61 -27.40 -1.48
C LEU A 140 -7.54 -26.92 -2.44
N ARG A 141 -7.95 -25.96 -3.27
CA ARG A 141 -7.06 -25.23 -4.14
C ARG A 141 -6.58 -24.02 -3.36
N LEU A 142 -5.40 -24.13 -2.79
CA LEU A 142 -4.74 -23.02 -2.12
C LEU A 142 -4.18 -22.12 -3.20
N LEU A 143 -4.82 -20.98 -3.38
CA LEU A 143 -4.30 -19.88 -4.18
C LEU A 143 -3.21 -19.24 -3.34
N CYS A 144 -1.96 -19.65 -3.61
CA CYS A 144 -0.80 -18.93 -3.13
C CYS A 144 -0.72 -17.61 -3.89
N SER A 145 -1.55 -16.63 -3.52
CA SER A 145 -1.31 -15.21 -3.82
C SER A 145 -0.20 -14.64 -2.92
N CYS A 146 0.55 -15.51 -2.24
CA CYS A 146 1.74 -15.19 -1.48
C CYS A 146 2.93 -14.90 -2.43
N ALA A 147 2.77 -13.88 -3.27
CA ALA A 147 3.74 -12.83 -3.19
C ALA A 147 3.49 -12.14 -1.84
N THR A 148 4.09 -12.67 -0.76
CA THR A 148 4.65 -11.79 0.26
C THR A 148 5.77 -11.00 -0.43
N LYS A 149 5.39 -10.13 -1.36
CA LYS A 149 6.06 -8.83 -1.44
C LYS A 149 6.01 -8.38 0.00
N LYS A 150 7.15 -8.25 0.66
CA LYS A 150 7.28 -7.35 1.81
C LYS A 150 6.43 -6.14 1.42
N MET A 151 5.22 -6.01 1.96
CA MET A 151 4.44 -4.80 1.75
C MET A 151 5.10 -3.81 2.69
N SER A 152 6.25 -3.30 2.24
CA SER A 152 6.90 -2.20 2.89
C SER A 152 5.87 -1.09 2.93
N VAL A 153 5.51 -0.67 4.14
CA VAL A 153 4.68 0.50 4.36
C VAL A 153 5.25 1.68 3.59
N GLN A 154 4.38 2.56 3.12
CA GLN A 154 4.78 3.72 2.34
C GLN A 154 4.64 4.99 3.18
N ALA A 155 5.57 5.92 2.98
CA ALA A 155 5.48 7.25 3.57
C ALA A 155 4.35 8.03 2.90
N LYS A 156 3.33 8.42 3.67
CA LYS A 156 2.18 9.22 3.21
C LYS A 156 2.07 10.48 4.06
N ILE A 157 1.80 11.61 3.42
CA ILE A 157 1.55 12.89 4.07
C ILE A 157 0.10 13.31 3.81
N GLY A 158 -0.66 13.49 4.89
CA GLY A 158 -2.04 13.94 4.86
C GLY A 158 -2.20 15.28 5.57
N PRO A 159 -2.29 16.41 4.86
CA PRO A 159 -2.51 17.68 5.51
C PRO A 159 -3.87 17.69 6.22
N SER A 160 -3.89 18.14 7.48
CA SER A 160 -5.15 18.43 8.19
C SER A 160 -5.69 19.77 7.69
N ILE A 161 -6.90 19.75 7.15
CA ILE A 161 -7.54 20.95 6.60
C ILE A 161 -8.26 21.79 7.65
N LEU A 162 -8.21 21.40 8.92
CA LEU A 162 -8.81 22.15 10.02
C LEU A 162 -8.26 23.58 10.13
N ASN A 163 -6.98 23.78 9.75
CA ASN A 163 -6.32 25.07 9.76
C ASN A 163 -6.37 25.83 8.41
N ALA A 164 -7.05 25.28 7.40
CA ALA A 164 -7.22 25.94 6.11
C ALA A 164 -8.33 27.01 6.19
N ASP A 165 -8.43 27.84 5.14
CA ASP A 165 -9.59 28.71 4.98
C ASP A 165 -10.84 27.87 4.69
N LEU A 166 -11.64 27.62 5.73
CA LEU A 166 -12.85 26.82 5.66
C LEU A 166 -13.90 27.43 4.71
N SER A 167 -13.84 28.75 4.45
CA SER A 167 -14.74 29.40 3.49
C SER A 167 -14.38 29.08 2.03
N ASN A 168 -13.13 28.70 1.77
CA ASN A 168 -12.61 28.33 0.45
C ASN A 168 -11.98 26.92 0.42
N LEU A 169 -12.54 26.01 1.20
CA LEU A 169 -11.92 24.71 1.49
C LEU A 169 -11.63 23.85 0.25
N ALA A 170 -12.44 23.97 -0.80
CA ALA A 170 -12.25 23.21 -2.03
C ALA A 170 -10.97 23.61 -2.77
N GLU A 171 -10.68 24.92 -2.85
CA GLU A 171 -9.47 25.42 -3.50
C GLU A 171 -8.23 25.11 -2.66
N GLU A 172 -8.30 25.33 -1.34
CA GLU A 172 -7.21 24.99 -0.42
C GLU A 172 -6.88 23.49 -0.46
N SER A 173 -7.90 22.64 -0.46
CA SER A 173 -7.73 21.18 -0.58
C SER A 173 -7.13 20.77 -1.92
N GLN A 174 -7.60 21.34 -3.03
CA GLN A 174 -7.04 21.05 -4.35
C GLN A 174 -5.58 21.49 -4.44
N LYS A 175 -5.24 22.67 -3.90
CA LYS A 175 -3.87 23.17 -3.85
C LYS A 175 -2.94 22.24 -3.07
N LEU A 176 -3.39 21.70 -1.94
CA LEU A 176 -2.62 20.72 -1.15
C LEU A 176 -2.37 19.44 -1.95
N LEU A 177 -3.39 18.93 -2.65
CA LEU A 177 -3.25 17.75 -3.52
C LEU A 177 -2.30 18.01 -4.69
N ASP A 178 -2.42 19.15 -5.36
CA ASP A 178 -1.54 19.54 -6.46
C ASP A 178 -0.08 19.67 -5.99
N ASN A 179 0.11 20.13 -4.75
CA ASN A 179 1.41 20.22 -4.09
C ASN A 179 1.94 18.86 -3.58
N GLY A 180 1.19 17.78 -3.77
CA GLY A 180 1.63 16.42 -3.54
C GLY A 180 1.19 15.83 -2.21
N ALA A 181 0.07 16.25 -1.63
CA ALA A 181 -0.57 15.51 -0.55
C ALA A 181 -1.03 14.13 -1.03
N ASP A 182 -0.83 13.09 -0.21
CA ASP A 182 -1.24 11.71 -0.55
C ASP A 182 -2.73 11.47 -0.22
N TYR A 183 -3.24 12.16 0.79
CA TYR A 183 -4.63 12.16 1.23
C TYR A 183 -4.96 13.50 1.90
N LEU A 184 -6.25 13.73 2.17
CA LEU A 184 -6.71 14.85 3.00
C LEU A 184 -7.27 14.30 4.30
N HIS A 185 -6.78 14.84 5.41
CA HIS A 185 -7.21 14.49 6.75
C HIS A 185 -8.29 15.49 7.22
N LEU A 186 -9.47 14.97 7.52
CA LEU A 186 -10.69 15.73 7.80
C LEU A 186 -11.08 15.54 9.27
N ASP A 187 -10.78 16.53 10.10
CA ASP A 187 -11.10 16.51 11.54
C ASP A 187 -12.58 16.81 11.80
N VAL A 188 -13.35 15.77 12.18
CA VAL A 188 -14.79 15.84 12.46
C VAL A 188 -15.01 15.78 13.97
N MET A 189 -15.50 16.87 14.54
CA MET A 189 -15.73 17.03 15.98
C MET A 189 -17.21 17.33 16.24
N ASP A 190 -17.80 16.73 17.28
CA ASP A 190 -19.23 16.90 17.62
C ASP A 190 -19.52 17.79 18.83
N GLY A 191 -18.49 18.39 19.43
CA GLY A 191 -18.63 19.21 20.65
C GLY A 191 -18.93 18.43 21.93
N THR A 192 -19.05 17.11 21.87
CA THR A 192 -19.34 16.24 23.02
C THR A 192 -18.12 15.42 23.41
N PHE A 193 -17.52 14.69 22.46
CA PHE A 193 -16.32 13.90 22.72
C PHE A 193 -15.09 14.78 22.93
N VAL A 194 -15.02 15.87 22.19
CA VAL A 194 -14.03 16.94 22.34
C VAL A 194 -14.73 18.28 22.50
N PRO A 195 -14.15 19.26 23.21
CA PRO A 195 -14.78 20.55 23.50
C PRO A 195 -14.68 21.53 22.30
N ASN A 196 -14.94 21.05 21.09
CA ASN A 196 -14.93 21.85 19.86
C ASN A 196 -15.87 21.23 18.80
N LEU A 197 -16.35 22.05 17.86
CA LEU A 197 -17.28 21.65 16.80
C LEU A 197 -16.72 22.13 15.46
N THR A 198 -16.54 21.21 14.51
CA THR A 198 -15.96 21.53 13.20
C THR A 198 -17.01 21.49 12.10
N PHE A 199 -17.12 20.36 11.42
CA PHE A 199 -18.04 20.15 10.31
C PHE A 199 -18.47 18.67 10.27
N GLY A 200 -19.58 18.39 9.58
CA GLY A 200 -20.09 17.03 9.40
C GLY A 200 -20.05 16.56 7.95
N HIS A 201 -20.65 15.38 7.74
CA HIS A 201 -20.78 14.75 6.42
C HIS A 201 -21.36 15.64 5.29
N PRO A 202 -22.24 16.66 5.51
CA PRO A 202 -22.70 17.51 4.40
C PRO A 202 -21.58 18.35 3.79
N MET A 203 -20.61 18.78 4.60
CA MET A 203 -19.42 19.49 4.13
C MET A 203 -18.55 18.54 3.32
N VAL A 204 -18.25 17.35 3.87
CA VAL A 204 -17.45 16.32 3.19
C VAL A 204 -18.04 15.96 1.84
N LYS A 205 -19.36 15.80 1.75
CA LYS A 205 -20.06 15.52 0.49
C LYS A 205 -19.93 16.66 -0.52
N SER A 206 -20.02 17.91 -0.05
CA SER A 206 -19.82 19.10 -0.88
C SER A 206 -18.38 19.18 -1.40
N LEU A 207 -17.40 18.86 -0.56
CA LEU A 207 -15.99 18.80 -0.92
C LEU A 207 -15.70 17.68 -1.94
N ARG A 208 -16.23 16.47 -1.71
CA ARG A 208 -16.12 15.32 -2.63
C ARG A 208 -16.61 15.66 -4.03
N ASN A 209 -17.71 16.41 -4.15
CA ASN A 209 -18.26 16.83 -5.44
C ASN A 209 -17.31 17.75 -6.22
N LYS A 210 -16.48 18.52 -5.52
CA LYS A 210 -15.45 19.38 -6.12
C LYS A 210 -14.16 18.62 -6.40
N ILE A 211 -13.82 17.63 -5.56
CA ILE A 211 -12.55 16.91 -5.59
C ILE A 211 -12.79 15.38 -5.63
N LYS A 212 -13.08 14.87 -6.83
CA LYS A 212 -13.64 13.52 -6.99
C LYS A 212 -12.66 12.38 -6.71
N THR A 213 -11.36 12.59 -6.94
CA THR A 213 -10.35 11.53 -6.90
C THR A 213 -9.53 11.50 -5.61
N ALA A 214 -9.66 12.52 -4.76
CA ALA A 214 -8.87 12.65 -3.54
C ALA A 214 -9.17 11.52 -2.56
N PHE A 215 -8.15 11.01 -1.86
CA PHE A 215 -8.38 10.10 -0.74
C PHE A 215 -8.78 10.91 0.49
N PHE A 216 -9.98 10.68 1.01
CA PHE A 216 -10.48 11.34 2.22
C PHE A 216 -10.38 10.39 3.41
N GLU A 217 -9.65 10.83 4.41
CA GLU A 217 -9.71 10.29 5.75
C GLU A 217 -10.55 11.21 6.62
N THR A 218 -11.53 10.65 7.32
CA THR A 218 -12.22 11.37 8.39
C THR A 218 -11.74 10.88 9.74
N HIS A 219 -11.19 11.80 10.53
CA HIS A 219 -10.86 11.58 11.92
C HIS A 219 -12.04 11.98 12.79
N MET A 220 -12.74 10.96 13.30
CA MET A 220 -14.03 11.06 13.95
C MET A 220 -13.84 11.22 15.47
N MET A 221 -13.65 12.48 15.89
CA MET A 221 -13.64 12.90 17.28
C MET A 221 -15.07 13.13 17.77
N VAL A 222 -15.87 12.07 17.80
CA VAL A 222 -17.31 12.09 18.09
C VAL A 222 -17.68 11.04 19.13
N GLN A 223 -18.71 11.31 19.93
CA GLN A 223 -19.12 10.47 21.04
C GLN A 223 -19.74 9.15 20.56
N ASN A 224 -20.49 9.18 19.46
CA ASN A 224 -21.14 8.01 18.90
C ASN A 224 -20.72 7.82 17.44
N PRO A 225 -19.56 7.18 17.16
CA PRO A 225 -19.08 7.03 15.79
C PRO A 225 -19.99 6.15 14.93
N GLU A 226 -20.72 5.19 15.50
CA GLU A 226 -21.62 4.30 14.74
C GLU A 226 -22.66 5.08 13.90
N GLN A 227 -23.19 6.19 14.43
CA GLN A 227 -24.27 6.94 13.78
C GLN A 227 -23.83 7.66 12.49
N TRP A 228 -22.53 7.92 12.33
CA TRP A 228 -21.99 8.72 11.23
C TRP A 228 -21.44 7.88 10.07
N ILE A 229 -21.35 6.55 10.23
CA ILE A 229 -20.75 5.66 9.23
C ILE A 229 -21.47 5.76 7.88
N SER A 230 -22.78 5.52 7.85
CA SER A 230 -23.55 5.56 6.60
C SER A 230 -23.55 6.96 5.97
N PRO A 231 -23.78 8.07 6.71
CA PRO A 231 -23.66 9.41 6.14
C PRO A 231 -22.28 9.76 5.58
N MET A 232 -21.20 9.27 6.21
CA MET A 232 -19.82 9.48 5.72
C MET A 232 -19.49 8.62 4.50
N ALA A 233 -19.95 7.38 4.46
CA ALA A 233 -19.85 6.53 3.26
C ALA A 233 -20.58 7.18 2.07
N ASP A 234 -21.79 7.69 2.29
CA ASP A 234 -22.57 8.44 1.29
C ASP A 234 -21.92 9.76 0.85
N ALA A 235 -21.05 10.33 1.70
CA ALA A 235 -20.25 11.50 1.38
C ALA A 235 -18.98 11.15 0.57
N GLY A 236 -18.67 9.86 0.40
CA GLY A 236 -17.52 9.36 -0.35
C GLY A 236 -16.21 9.39 0.44
N VAL A 237 -16.27 9.14 1.75
CA VAL A 237 -15.09 8.94 2.60
C VAL A 237 -14.40 7.62 2.24
N ASN A 238 -13.06 7.58 2.31
CA ASN A 238 -12.27 6.39 2.00
C ASN A 238 -11.77 5.67 3.25
N LEU A 239 -11.34 6.43 4.26
CA LEU A 239 -10.86 5.92 5.55
C LEU A 239 -11.65 6.57 6.67
N TYR A 240 -12.27 5.74 7.50
CA TYR A 240 -13.04 6.18 8.66
C TYR A 240 -12.27 5.85 9.93
N THR A 241 -11.59 6.86 10.46
CA THR A 241 -10.74 6.74 11.65
C THR A 241 -11.51 7.19 12.87
N PHE A 242 -11.81 6.29 13.81
CA PHE A 242 -12.59 6.62 15.00
C PHE A 242 -11.84 6.29 16.29
N HIS A 243 -12.13 7.07 17.32
CA HIS A 243 -11.62 6.85 18.66
C HIS A 243 -12.22 5.58 19.29
N ILE A 244 -11.40 4.75 19.92
CA ILE A 244 -11.88 3.55 20.62
C ILE A 244 -12.52 3.88 21.98
N GLU A 245 -12.18 5.02 22.58
CA GLU A 245 -12.56 5.40 23.94
C GLU A 245 -14.07 5.51 24.19
N PRO A 246 -14.87 6.09 23.27
CA PRO A 246 -16.30 6.20 23.48
C PRO A 246 -17.10 4.98 22.99
N VAL A 247 -16.44 3.93 22.48
CA VAL A 247 -17.09 2.80 21.80
C VAL A 247 -17.12 1.56 22.69
N GLU A 248 -18.32 1.03 22.94
CA GLU A 248 -18.50 -0.20 23.72
C GLU A 248 -18.01 -1.45 22.95
N ASP A 249 -18.38 -1.57 21.67
CA ASP A 249 -18.01 -2.68 20.79
C ASP A 249 -17.30 -2.18 19.52
N VAL A 250 -15.97 -2.06 19.62
CA VAL A 250 -15.11 -1.61 18.52
C VAL A 250 -15.22 -2.55 17.31
N CYS A 251 -15.31 -3.88 17.54
CA CYS A 251 -15.41 -4.85 16.46
C CYS A 251 -16.69 -4.67 15.64
N LYS A 252 -17.83 -4.41 16.30
CA LYS A 252 -19.10 -4.11 15.63
C LYS A 252 -18.97 -2.83 14.78
N VAL A 253 -18.43 -1.76 15.34
CA VAL A 253 -18.28 -0.47 14.62
C VAL A 253 -17.35 -0.64 13.42
N SER A 254 -16.19 -1.28 13.58
CA SER A 254 -15.26 -1.55 12.48
C SER A 254 -15.89 -2.39 11.37
N ARG A 255 -16.72 -3.39 11.73
CA ARG A 255 -17.44 -4.20 10.73
C ARG A 255 -18.43 -3.35 9.94
N LEU A 256 -19.19 -2.47 10.59
CA LEU A 256 -20.12 -1.56 9.90
C LEU A 256 -19.39 -0.61 8.94
N VAL A 257 -18.21 -0.13 9.32
CA VAL A 257 -17.33 0.68 8.45
C VAL A 257 -16.93 -0.11 7.19
N GLN A 258 -16.47 -1.35 7.36
CA GLN A 258 -16.08 -2.22 6.24
C GLN A 258 -17.26 -2.57 5.34
N GLU A 259 -18.42 -2.91 5.91
CA GLU A 259 -19.66 -3.21 5.16
C GLU A 259 -20.15 -1.97 4.38
N SER A 260 -19.80 -0.76 4.82
CA SER A 260 -20.08 0.49 4.11
C SER A 260 -19.03 0.83 3.04
N GLY A 261 -18.04 -0.03 2.82
CA GLY A 261 -17.02 0.12 1.76
C GLY A 261 -15.85 1.05 2.11
N MET A 262 -15.69 1.41 3.39
CA MET A 262 -14.60 2.26 3.88
C MET A 262 -13.52 1.43 4.58
N LYS A 263 -12.29 1.96 4.64
CA LYS A 263 -11.21 1.44 5.46
C LYS A 263 -11.40 1.81 6.93
N VAL A 264 -10.87 0.98 7.83
CA VAL A 264 -10.98 1.14 9.29
C VAL A 264 -9.72 1.76 9.87
N GLY A 265 -9.85 2.96 10.43
CA GLY A 265 -8.83 3.56 11.28
C GLY A 265 -9.22 3.48 12.76
N LEU A 266 -8.27 3.12 13.63
CA LEU A 266 -8.47 3.15 15.08
C LEU A 266 -7.57 4.21 15.71
N ALA A 267 -8.18 5.20 16.36
CA ALA A 267 -7.47 6.28 17.03
C ALA A 267 -7.41 6.06 18.55
N ILE A 268 -6.29 6.47 19.15
CA ILE A 268 -6.12 6.53 20.61
C ILE A 268 -5.61 7.90 21.05
N LYS A 269 -6.18 8.40 22.15
CA LYS A 269 -5.73 9.63 22.83
C LYS A 269 -4.41 9.43 23.58
N PRO A 270 -3.73 10.52 23.98
CA PRO A 270 -2.51 10.42 24.78
C PRO A 270 -2.69 9.64 26.07
N GLY A 271 -3.84 9.76 26.75
CA GLY A 271 -4.13 9.03 27.98
C GLY A 271 -4.48 7.55 27.81
N THR A 272 -4.68 7.06 26.58
CA THR A 272 -5.10 5.68 26.31
C THR A 272 -3.89 4.79 26.05
N GLU A 273 -3.77 3.69 26.80
CA GLU A 273 -2.69 2.71 26.64
C GLU A 273 -2.74 2.03 25.26
N VAL A 274 -1.60 1.94 24.57
CA VAL A 274 -1.51 1.35 23.22
C VAL A 274 -1.94 -0.11 23.18
N LYS A 275 -1.72 -0.85 24.28
CA LYS A 275 -2.12 -2.25 24.42
C LYS A 275 -3.64 -2.46 24.33
N ALA A 276 -4.45 -1.43 24.55
CA ALA A 276 -5.90 -1.51 24.37
C ALA A 276 -6.30 -1.89 22.93
N LEU A 277 -5.41 -1.65 21.96
CA LEU A 277 -5.60 -1.98 20.55
C LEU A 277 -5.29 -3.44 20.19
N GLU A 278 -4.57 -4.21 21.02
CA GLU A 278 -4.10 -5.58 20.69
C GLU A 278 -5.21 -6.47 20.13
N LYS A 279 -6.40 -6.42 20.74
CA LYS A 279 -7.58 -7.20 20.37
C LYS A 279 -8.22 -6.80 19.04
N TYR A 280 -7.83 -5.66 18.47
CA TYR A 280 -8.42 -5.07 17.26
C TYR A 280 -7.43 -4.97 16.08
N MET A 281 -6.19 -5.45 16.25
CA MET A 281 -5.16 -5.27 15.23
C MET A 281 -5.43 -6.03 13.93
N SER A 282 -6.23 -7.11 13.98
CA SER A 282 -6.63 -7.86 12.79
C SER A 282 -7.70 -7.18 11.94
N ILE A 283 -8.38 -6.15 12.47
CA ILE A 283 -9.46 -5.42 11.79
C ILE A 283 -9.06 -4.00 11.37
N ALA A 284 -7.96 -3.45 11.93
CA ALA A 284 -7.48 -2.11 11.63
C ALA A 284 -6.68 -2.07 10.33
N ASP A 285 -7.05 -1.18 9.42
CA ASP A 285 -6.21 -0.83 8.26
C ASP A 285 -5.14 0.19 8.66
N VAL A 286 -5.50 1.13 9.54
CA VAL A 286 -4.65 2.22 10.05
C VAL A 286 -4.82 2.34 11.56
N VAL A 287 -3.74 2.64 12.27
CA VAL A 287 -3.80 3.06 13.68
C VAL A 287 -3.29 4.48 13.81
N LEU A 288 -4.11 5.36 14.37
CA LEU A 288 -3.78 6.76 14.65
C LEU A 288 -3.39 6.93 16.12
N VAL A 289 -2.15 7.36 16.35
CA VAL A 289 -1.66 7.77 17.68
C VAL A 289 -1.71 9.29 17.77
N MET A 290 -2.60 9.81 18.61
CA MET A 290 -2.64 11.24 18.89
C MET A 290 -1.38 11.69 19.64
N THR A 291 -0.74 12.75 19.16
CA THR A 291 0.45 13.38 19.75
C THR A 291 0.15 14.74 20.39
N VAL A 292 -1.14 15.05 20.56
CA VAL A 292 -1.72 16.14 21.37
C VAL A 292 -3.07 15.66 21.93
N GLU A 293 -3.66 16.34 22.92
CA GLU A 293 -5.04 16.03 23.30
C GLU A 293 -5.99 16.52 22.18
N PRO A 294 -6.89 15.68 21.66
CA PRO A 294 -7.75 16.05 20.54
C PRO A 294 -8.70 17.21 20.88
N GLY A 295 -9.09 17.97 19.86
CA GLY A 295 -10.08 19.06 19.94
C GLY A 295 -9.58 20.41 19.45
N PHE A 296 -8.27 20.67 19.48
CA PHE A 296 -7.70 21.93 19.01
C PHE A 296 -6.42 21.73 18.20
N GLY A 297 -6.29 22.44 17.07
CA GLY A 297 -5.05 22.54 16.32
C GLY A 297 -4.04 23.48 16.97
N GLY A 298 -2.76 23.35 16.61
CA GLY A 298 -1.68 24.25 17.06
C GLY A 298 -1.10 23.95 18.45
N GLN A 299 -1.51 22.84 19.07
CA GLN A 299 -0.92 22.36 20.32
C GLN A 299 0.51 21.83 20.10
N SER A 300 1.29 21.80 21.18
CA SER A 300 2.67 21.33 21.16
C SER A 300 2.74 19.81 21.16
N PHE A 301 3.59 19.26 20.29
CA PHE A 301 3.83 17.83 20.13
C PHE A 301 4.28 17.15 21.43
N MET A 302 3.66 16.01 21.76
CA MET A 302 3.97 15.17 22.91
C MET A 302 4.92 14.03 22.54
N ALA A 303 6.23 14.24 22.76
CA ALA A 303 7.27 13.28 22.36
C ALA A 303 7.22 11.94 23.10
N ASP A 304 6.64 11.90 24.29
CA ASP A 304 6.42 10.70 25.09
C ASP A 304 5.45 9.70 24.44
N MET A 305 4.64 10.15 23.46
CA MET A 305 3.76 9.27 22.67
C MET A 305 4.52 8.38 21.68
N MET A 306 5.78 8.69 21.36
CA MET A 306 6.58 7.89 20.43
C MET A 306 6.81 6.46 20.90
N SER A 307 6.82 6.23 22.21
CA SER A 307 6.87 4.89 22.79
C SER A 307 5.71 3.98 22.32
N LYS A 308 4.53 4.55 22.07
CA LYS A 308 3.37 3.84 21.53
C LYS A 308 3.58 3.48 20.06
N VAL A 309 4.13 4.40 19.28
CA VAL A 309 4.44 4.23 17.86
C VAL A 309 5.52 3.16 17.68
N GLU A 310 6.59 3.20 18.48
CA GLU A 310 7.66 2.19 18.50
C GLU A 310 7.08 0.80 18.79
N TRP A 311 6.27 0.68 19.84
CA TRP A 311 5.63 -0.58 20.20
C TRP A 311 4.73 -1.12 19.08
N LEU A 312 3.94 -0.27 18.42
CA LEU A 312 3.11 -0.66 17.27
C LEU A 312 3.95 -1.12 16.09
N ARG A 313 5.02 -0.40 15.74
CA ARG A 313 5.87 -0.76 14.60
C ARG A 313 6.64 -2.07 14.86
N GLU A 314 7.12 -2.29 16.07
CA GLU A 314 7.79 -3.54 16.46
C GLU A 314 6.82 -4.73 16.43
N SER A 315 5.60 -4.54 16.95
CA SER A 315 4.60 -5.60 17.05
C SER A 315 3.89 -5.89 15.72
N TYR A 316 3.72 -4.86 14.88
CA TYR A 316 2.96 -4.93 13.62
C TYR A 316 3.74 -4.25 12.46
N PRO A 317 4.80 -4.90 11.92
CA PRO A 317 5.73 -4.26 10.99
C PRO A 317 5.12 -3.74 9.69
N ASN A 318 3.99 -4.30 9.25
CA ASN A 318 3.33 -3.94 8.00
C ASN A 318 2.09 -3.04 8.18
N LEU A 319 1.79 -2.62 9.41
CA LEU A 319 0.65 -1.76 9.70
C LEU A 319 0.94 -0.31 9.29
N ASP A 320 -0.05 0.35 8.69
CA ASP A 320 -0.01 1.80 8.50
C ASP A 320 -0.24 2.48 9.87
N ILE A 321 0.78 3.16 10.37
CA ILE A 321 0.76 3.86 11.66
C ILE A 321 0.78 5.36 11.37
N GLU A 322 -0.27 6.03 11.84
CA GLU A 322 -0.47 7.46 11.70
C GLU A 322 -0.17 8.21 13.01
N VAL A 323 0.32 9.44 12.87
CA VAL A 323 0.46 10.40 13.97
C VAL A 323 -0.22 11.72 13.60
N ASP A 324 -0.98 12.28 14.55
CA ASP A 324 -1.63 13.58 14.43
C ASP A 324 -1.45 14.42 15.70
N GLY A 325 -1.05 15.68 15.50
CA GLY A 325 -0.88 16.68 16.56
C GLY A 325 0.52 17.27 16.64
N GLY A 326 0.70 18.50 16.15
CA GLY A 326 1.97 19.23 16.27
C GLY A 326 3.11 18.65 15.42
N VAL A 327 2.80 17.84 14.40
CA VAL A 327 3.80 17.25 13.51
C VAL A 327 4.17 18.23 12.38
N GLY A 328 5.47 18.41 12.16
CA GLY A 328 6.03 19.25 11.12
C GLY A 328 7.54 19.04 10.97
N PRO A 329 8.28 19.90 10.24
CA PRO A 329 9.70 19.68 9.95
C PRO A 329 10.61 19.48 11.18
N LYS A 330 10.23 20.02 12.34
CA LYS A 330 10.99 19.88 13.60
C LYS A 330 10.71 18.59 14.38
N THR A 331 9.56 17.96 14.16
CA THR A 331 9.06 16.80 14.92
C THR A 331 8.90 15.56 14.06
N ILE A 332 9.00 15.69 12.74
CA ILE A 332 8.84 14.57 11.81
C ILE A 332 9.91 13.49 11.99
N GLU A 333 11.14 13.87 12.33
CA GLU A 333 12.24 12.92 12.51
C GLU A 333 11.99 11.94 13.66
N CYS A 334 11.47 12.41 14.80
CA CYS A 334 11.16 11.51 15.91
C CYS A 334 9.96 10.59 15.60
N CYS A 335 8.95 11.09 14.88
CA CYS A 335 7.82 10.28 14.41
C CYS A 335 8.27 9.17 13.45
N ALA A 336 9.09 9.55 12.45
CA ALA A 336 9.64 8.63 11.47
C ALA A 336 10.53 7.57 12.12
N LYS A 337 11.42 7.99 13.02
CA LYS A 337 12.32 7.09 13.76
C LYS A 337 11.55 6.09 14.63
N ALA A 338 10.46 6.53 15.26
CA ALA A 338 9.59 5.66 16.04
C ALA A 338 8.83 4.65 15.17
N GLY A 339 8.67 4.92 13.87
CA GLY A 339 8.08 4.01 12.91
C GLY A 339 6.73 4.45 12.33
N ALA A 340 6.31 5.70 12.55
CA ALA A 340 5.14 6.25 11.87
C ALA A 340 5.42 6.37 10.37
N ASN A 341 4.43 6.04 9.54
CA ASN A 341 4.53 6.13 8.08
C ASN A 341 3.41 6.95 7.44
N MET A 342 2.33 7.22 8.17
CA MET A 342 1.29 8.18 7.81
C MET A 342 1.42 9.41 8.71
N ILE A 343 1.44 10.60 8.11
CA ILE A 343 1.77 11.83 8.82
C ILE A 343 0.69 12.87 8.59
N VAL A 344 0.01 13.26 9.67
CA VAL A 344 -0.94 14.36 9.66
C VAL A 344 -0.24 15.67 10.05
N SER A 345 -0.41 16.71 9.24
CA SER A 345 0.16 18.02 9.54
C SER A 345 -0.76 19.15 9.09
N GLY A 346 -1.26 19.93 10.05
CA GLY A 346 -2.09 21.11 9.79
C GLY A 346 -1.24 22.35 9.52
N THR A 347 -1.09 23.20 10.54
CA THR A 347 -0.42 24.51 10.46
C THR A 347 0.96 24.51 9.79
N ALA A 348 1.79 23.48 10.00
CA ALA A 348 3.13 23.44 9.42
C ALA A 348 3.13 23.27 7.90
N VAL A 349 2.14 22.60 7.33
CA VAL A 349 1.97 22.45 5.87
C VAL A 349 1.07 23.55 5.32
N VAL A 350 -0.13 23.73 5.87
CA VAL A 350 -1.13 24.67 5.34
C VAL A 350 -0.60 26.10 5.36
N GLY A 351 0.07 26.50 6.44
CA GLY A 351 0.66 27.84 6.60
C GLY A 351 2.03 28.04 5.94
N ALA A 352 2.58 27.02 5.26
CA ALA A 352 3.88 27.14 4.61
C ALA A 352 3.81 28.01 3.35
N SER A 353 4.87 28.81 3.12
CA SER A 353 5.04 29.54 1.87
C SER A 353 5.22 28.60 0.67
N ASP A 354 5.86 27.45 0.89
CA ASP A 354 6.03 26.38 -0.11
C ASP A 354 5.56 25.04 0.48
N GLN A 355 4.27 24.75 0.29
CA GLN A 355 3.63 23.52 0.78
C GLN A 355 4.25 22.27 0.14
N ARG A 356 4.62 22.34 -1.15
CA ARG A 356 5.21 21.21 -1.89
C ARG A 356 6.55 20.83 -1.28
N GLN A 357 7.41 21.82 -1.03
CA GLN A 357 8.73 21.59 -0.47
C GLN A 357 8.62 21.00 0.95
N VAL A 358 7.78 21.58 1.81
CA VAL A 358 7.58 21.07 3.19
C VAL A 358 7.07 19.61 3.19
N MET A 359 6.05 19.29 2.39
CA MET A 359 5.53 17.92 2.31
C MET A 359 6.57 16.95 1.71
N LYS A 360 7.35 17.39 0.72
CA LYS A 360 8.42 16.59 0.15
C LYS A 360 9.49 16.27 1.19
N ASP A 361 9.96 17.27 1.93
CA ASP A 361 11.00 17.09 2.95
C ASP A 361 10.53 16.17 4.07
N MET A 362 9.30 16.36 4.56
CA MET A 362 8.71 15.48 5.56
C MET A 362 8.60 14.04 5.05
N ARG A 363 8.16 13.84 3.81
CA ARG A 363 8.06 12.50 3.20
C ARG A 363 9.44 11.84 3.05
N ASP A 364 10.45 12.61 2.64
CA ASP A 364 11.81 12.09 2.46
C ASP A 364 12.43 11.68 3.79
N VAL A 365 12.18 12.43 4.88
CA VAL A 365 12.55 12.03 6.24
C VAL A 365 11.90 10.69 6.60
N VAL A 366 10.57 10.55 6.43
CA VAL A 366 9.89 9.29 6.74
C VAL A 366 10.48 8.13 5.94
N LYS A 367 10.66 8.29 4.63
CA LYS A 367 11.26 7.26 3.76
C LYS A 367 12.64 6.80 4.23
N SER A 368 13.45 7.70 4.78
CA SER A 368 14.79 7.35 5.30
C SER A 368 14.77 6.38 6.49
N TYR A 369 13.65 6.29 7.22
CA TYR A 369 13.49 5.42 8.39
C TYR A 369 12.65 4.16 8.13
N LEU A 370 11.88 4.10 7.03
CA LEU A 370 11.13 2.90 6.64
C LEU A 370 12.13 1.82 6.14
N LYS A 371 12.11 0.64 6.76
CA LYS A 371 13.05 -0.48 6.50
C LYS A 371 12.42 -1.64 5.73
#